data_AF-A0A7W0C6Q8-F1
#
_entry.id   AF-A0A7W0C6Q8-F1
#
_cell.length_a   1.000
_cell.length_b   1.000
_cell.length_c   1.000
_cell.angle_alpha   90.00
_cell.angle_beta   90.00
_cell.angle_gamma   90.00
#
_symmetry.space_group_name_H-M   'P 1'
#
loop_
_entity.id
_entity.type
_entity.pdbx_description
1 polymer ?
#
loop_
_entity_poly.entity_id
_entity_poly.type
_entity_poly.pdbx_seq_one_letter_code
_entity_poly.pdbx_strand_id
1 'polypeptide(L)' 'MSESFEPKIIGFLCNWCAYAGGDLAGVMRIQYPPNLRAIRVMCSGMVHPEVVVEALCSGADGVIVMG' A
#
# COMPACT_ATOMS: atom_id res chain seq x y z
N MET A 1 10.51 23.37 15.71
CA MET A 1 10.82 21.96 15.40
C MET A 1 10.06 21.63 14.15
N SER A 2 10.74 21.42 13.02
CA SER A 2 10.07 20.93 11.82
C SER A 2 9.47 19.57 12.15
N GLU A 3 8.15 19.46 12.20
CA GLU A 3 7.50 18.16 12.25
C GLU A 3 8.02 17.34 11.07
N SER A 4 8.70 16.23 11.36
CA SER A 4 9.18 15.32 10.34
C SER A 4 7.97 14.73 9.63
N PHE A 5 7.73 15.15 8.40
CA PHE A 5 6.65 14.65 7.56
C PHE A 5 6.78 13.13 7.36
N GLU A 6 5.76 12.38 7.79
CA GLU A 6 5.64 10.94 7.55
C GLU A 6 4.54 10.69 6.49
N PRO A 7 4.90 10.23 5.28
CA PRO A 7 3.94 10.14 4.18
C PRO A 7 2.95 9.00 4.40
N LYS A 8 1.66 9.25 4.20
CA LYS A 8 0.60 8.22 4.25
C LYS A 8 0.50 7.52 2.90
N ILE A 9 0.94 6.27 2.84
CA ILE A 9 0.93 5.49 1.60
C ILE A 9 -0.19 4.46 1.65
N ILE A 10 -1.05 4.44 0.63
CA ILE A 10 -2.06 3.39 0.43
C ILE A 10 -1.52 2.36 -0.55
N GLY A 11 -1.53 1.08 -0.16
CA GLY A 11 -1.05 -0.02 -0.99
C GLY A 11 -2.15 -0.98 -1.40
N PHE A 12 -2.48 -1.04 -2.69
CA PHE A 12 -3.35 -2.07 -3.25
C PHE A 12 -2.51 -3.30 -3.59
N LEU A 13 -2.65 -4.34 -2.77
CA LEU A 13 -1.86 -5.56 -2.86
C LEU A 13 -2.72 -6.68 -3.41
N CYS A 14 -2.29 -7.31 -4.51
CA CYS A 14 -2.96 -8.47 -5.02
C CYS A 14 -2.88 -9.63 -4.02
N ASN A 15 -3.95 -10.42 -3.97
CA ASN A 15 -4.11 -11.53 -3.06
C ASN A 15 -3.03 -12.61 -3.22
N TRP A 16 -2.59 -12.86 -4.45
CA TRP A 16 -1.82 -14.06 -4.80
C TRP A 16 -0.31 -13.87 -4.71
N CYS A 17 0.19 -12.69 -5.09
CA CYS A 17 1.63 -12.41 -5.14
C CYS A 17 2.02 -11.40 -4.06
N ALA A 18 1.54 -10.15 -4.18
CA ALA A 18 2.01 -9.04 -3.36
C ALA A 18 1.60 -9.16 -1.89
N TYR A 19 0.35 -9.54 -1.60
CA TYR A 19 -0.11 -9.73 -0.22
C TYR A 19 0.60 -10.91 0.44
N ALA A 20 0.79 -12.02 -0.29
CA ALA A 20 1.58 -13.16 0.16
C ALA A 20 3.06 -12.79 0.42
N GLY A 21 3.64 -11.93 -0.42
CA GLY A 21 4.98 -11.37 -0.21
C GLY A 21 5.05 -10.49 1.04
N GLY A 22 4.00 -9.71 1.33
CA GLY A 22 3.86 -8.96 2.58
C GLY A 22 3.79 -9.87 3.81
N ASP A 23 3.01 -10.94 3.73
CA ASP A 23 2.93 -11.95 4.79
C ASP A 23 4.30 -12.62 5.01
N LEU A 24 5.02 -12.97 3.94
CA LEU A 24 6.36 -13.52 4.00
C LEU A 24 7.36 -12.55 4.65
N ALA A 25 7.29 -11.26 4.32
CA ALA A 25 8.12 -10.23 4.96
C ALA A 25 7.87 -10.17 6.47
N GLY A 26 6.62 -10.33 6.90
CA GLY A 26 6.24 -10.46 8.31
C GLY A 26 6.84 -11.71 8.97
N VAL A 27 6.76 -12.87 8.32
CA VAL A 27 7.36 -14.14 8.80
C VAL A 27 8.88 -14.01 8.94
N MET A 28 9.54 -13.36 7.98
CA MET A 28 10.98 -13.11 7.98
C MET A 28 11.41 -11.99 8.93
N ARG A 29 10.45 -11.29 9.57
CA ARG A 29 10.68 -10.14 10.46
C ARG A 29 11.44 -9.00 9.78
N ILE A 30 11.26 -8.83 8.48
CA ILE A 30 11.85 -7.73 7.71
C ILE A 30 11.20 -6.43 8.20
N GLN A 31 12.02 -5.53 8.74
CA GLN A 31 11.55 -4.22 9.19
C GLN A 31 11.40 -3.27 8.01
N TYR A 32 10.29 -2.55 7.98
CA TYR A 32 9.99 -1.49 7.02
C TYR A 32 9.26 -0.35 7.74
N PRO A 33 9.25 0.86 7.16
CA PRO A 33 8.55 1.99 7.78
C PRO A 33 7.04 1.72 7.92
N PRO A 34 6.39 2.11 9.04
CA PRO A 34 4.97 1.81 9.31
C PRO A 34 3.99 2.69 8.55
N ASN A 35 4.45 3.35 7.49
CA ASN A 35 3.74 4.41 6.78
C ASN A 35 2.86 3.88 5.62
N LEU A 36 2.93 2.58 5.34
CA LEU A 36 2.13 1.87 4.35
C LEU A 36 0.88 1.24 4.98
N ARG A 37 -0.29 1.49 4.38
CA ARG A 37 -1.55 0.84 4.73
C ARG A 37 -1.98 -0.08 3.59
N ALA A 38 -1.93 -1.38 3.87
CA ALA A 38 -2.27 -2.44 2.93
C ALA A 38 -3.78 -2.61 2.75
N ILE A 39 -4.25 -2.59 1.50
CA ILE A 39 -5.60 -2.96 1.07
C ILE A 39 -5.47 -4.20 0.20
N ARG A 40 -6.12 -5.29 0.61
CA ARG A 40 -6.13 -6.55 -0.15
C ARG A 40 -7.15 -6.48 -1.28
N VAL A 41 -6.70 -6.76 -2.50
CA VAL A 41 -7.55 -6.94 -3.68
C VAL A 41 -7.31 -8.32 -4.31
N MET A 42 -8.29 -8.89 -5.00
CA MET A 42 -8.12 -10.23 -5.57
C MET A 42 -7.06 -10.28 -6.67
N CYS A 43 -6.90 -9.21 -7.44
CA CYS A 43 -5.88 -9.06 -8.47
C CYS A 43 -5.57 -7.57 -8.62
N SER A 44 -4.33 -7.21 -9.00
CA SER A 44 -3.98 -5.81 -9.31
C SER A 44 -4.83 -5.24 -10.46
N GLY A 45 -5.30 -6.09 -11.37
CA GLY A 45 -6.23 -5.69 -12.44
C GLY A 45 -7.62 -5.25 -11.96
N MET A 46 -7.97 -5.47 -10.69
CA MET A 46 -9.21 -4.96 -10.09
C MET A 46 -9.09 -3.47 -9.69
N VAL A 47 -7.87 -2.93 -9.62
CA VAL A 47 -7.65 -1.54 -9.21
C VAL A 47 -7.94 -0.61 -10.38
N HIS A 48 -9.12 0.01 -10.36
CA HIS A 48 -9.50 0.99 -11.36
C HIS A 48 -8.76 2.33 -11.11
N PRO A 49 -8.38 3.09 -12.15
CA PRO A 49 -7.68 4.37 -11.98
C PRO A 49 -8.43 5.38 -11.10
N GLU A 50 -9.77 5.37 -11.13
CA GLU A 50 -10.58 6.26 -10.28
C GLU A 50 -10.32 6.04 -8.78
N VAL A 51 -10.10 4.78 -8.36
CA VAL A 51 -9.82 4.44 -6.95
C VAL A 51 -8.47 5.01 -6.52
N VAL A 52 -7.48 5.01 -7.43
CA VAL A 52 -6.15 5.60 -7.18
C VAL A 52 -6.27 7.11 -7.03
N VAL A 53 -7.03 7.76 -7.91
CA VAL A 53 -7.28 9.21 -7.85
C VAL A 53 -8.04 9.58 -6.58
N GLU A 54 -9.07 8.82 -6.22
CA GLU A 54 -9.86 9.03 -5.00
C GLU A 54 -8.99 8.90 -3.74
N ALA A 55 -8.09 7.91 -3.69
CA ALA A 55 -7.15 7.74 -2.59
C ALA A 55 -6.22 8.97 -2.44
N LEU A 56 -5.68 9.49 -3.55
CA LEU A 56 -4.86 10.71 -3.54
C LEU A 56 -5.67 11.94 -3.11
N CYS A 57 -6.89 12.12 -3.63
CA CYS A 57 -7.79 13.21 -3.24
C CYS A 57 -8.22 13.14 -1.76
N SER A 58 -8.29 11.94 -1.20
CA SER A 58 -8.65 11.69 0.21
C SER A 58 -7.49 11.96 1.18
N GLY A 59 -6.34 12.44 0.70
CA GLY A 59 -5.20 12.82 1.53
C GLY A 59 -4.16 11.71 1.72
N ALA A 60 -4.08 10.74 0.80
CA ALA A 60 -2.91 9.89 0.67
C ALA A 60 -1.76 10.68 0.01
N ASP A 61 -0.57 10.59 0.58
CA ASP A 61 0.64 11.21 0.04
C ASP A 61 1.26 10.35 -1.08
N GLY A 62 0.86 9.08 -1.18
CA GLY A 62 1.25 8.17 -2.24
C GLY A 62 0.34 6.95 -2.34
N VAL A 63 0.28 6.37 -3.53
CA VAL A 63 -0.45 5.13 -3.80
C VAL A 63 0.46 4.16 -4.53
N ILE A 64 0.49 2.91 -4.08
CA ILE A 64 1.22 1.82 -4.74
C ILE A 64 0.23 0.71 -5.12
N VAL A 65 0.38 0.17 -6.33
CA VAL A 65 -0.39 -0.97 -6.83
C VAL A 65 0.59 -2.08 -7.15
N MET A 66 0.41 -3.24 -6.53
CA MET A 66 1.32 -4.37 -6.66
C MET A 66 0.56 -5.64 -7.05
N GLY A 67 1.05 -6.31 -8.10
CA GLY A 67 0.50 -7.52 -8.69
C GLY A 67 1.32 -8.77 -8.38
#